data_AF-A0A6U2CJW4-F1
#
_entry.id   AF-A0A6U2CJW4-F1
#
_cell.length_a   1.000
_cell.length_b   1.000
_cell.length_c   1.000
_cell.angle_alpha   90.00
_cell.angle_beta   90.00
_cell.angle_gamma   90.00
#
_symmetry.space_group_name_H-M   'P 1'
#
loop_
_entity.id
_entity.type
_entity.pdbx_description
1 polymer ?
#
loop_
_entity_poly.entity_id
_entity_poly.type
_entity_poly.pdbx_seq_one_letter_code
_entity_poly.pdbx_strand_id
1 'polypeptide(L)'
;PIYFYNKGEPYYELTNFWVDEQPVVIDGKEWKTTEHYFQASKYAHDPVRMEQVRQLKSPRETFAYVRVADNKAARRQDWQDVKDDVMLHAIRHKFSQNERLKTLLLKTFPRPLVEHTDKDSYWADGGDGTGKNKL
;
A
#
# COMPACT_ATOMS: atom_id res chain seq x y z
N PRO A 1 10.45 15.96 10.40
CA PRO A 1 9.73 14.87 9.70
C PRO A 1 8.23 15.08 9.88
N ILE A 2 7.41 14.57 8.96
CA ILE A 2 5.98 14.35 9.16
C ILE A 2 5.81 12.88 9.47
N TYR A 3 5.31 12.58 10.66
CA TYR A 3 4.94 11.23 11.06
C TYR A 3 3.46 11.00 10.72
N PHE A 4 3.16 9.86 10.14
CA PHE A 4 1.78 9.47 9.81
C PHE A 4 1.64 7.95 9.98
N TYR A 5 0.50 7.49 10.50
CA TYR A 5 0.20 6.06 10.58
C TYR A 5 -1.26 5.76 10.98
N ASN A 6 -1.78 6.42 12.02
CA ASN A 6 -3.06 6.02 12.60
C ASN A 6 -4.25 6.60 11.85
N LYS A 7 -5.31 5.79 11.73
CA LYS A 7 -6.59 6.25 11.19
C LYS A 7 -7.18 7.33 12.09
N GLY A 8 -7.54 8.47 11.48
CA GLY A 8 -8.10 9.63 12.20
C GLY A 8 -7.07 10.67 12.61
N GLU A 9 -5.77 10.39 12.44
CA GLU A 9 -4.71 11.39 12.61
C GLU A 9 -4.41 12.11 11.29
N PRO A 10 -3.82 13.32 11.34
CA PRO A 10 -3.40 14.04 10.14
C PRO A 10 -2.49 13.19 9.25
N TYR A 11 -2.61 13.37 7.93
CA TYR A 11 -1.78 12.69 6.92
C TYR A 11 -1.98 11.18 6.83
N TYR A 12 -3.01 10.60 7.46
CA TYR A 12 -3.33 9.18 7.31
C TYR A 12 -3.56 8.78 5.85
N GLU A 13 -4.03 9.72 5.03
CA GLU A 13 -4.19 9.55 3.59
C GLU A 13 -2.88 9.33 2.82
N LEU A 14 -1.71 9.51 3.45
CA LEU A 14 -0.42 9.13 2.87
C LEU A 14 -0.16 7.62 2.93
N THR A 15 -0.79 6.89 3.87
CA THR A 15 -0.65 5.44 3.98
C THR A 15 -1.19 4.69 2.76
N ASN A 16 -0.68 3.49 2.48
CA ASN A 16 -1.24 2.55 1.51
C ASN A 16 -2.59 1.94 1.95
N PHE A 17 -2.97 2.14 3.22
CA PHE A 17 -4.23 1.69 3.81
C PHE A 17 -5.37 2.70 3.66
N TRP A 18 -5.09 3.91 3.18
CA TRP A 18 -6.10 4.92 2.92
C TRP A 18 -7.12 4.44 1.88
N VAL A 19 -8.40 4.47 2.27
CA VAL A 19 -9.54 4.30 1.38
C VAL A 19 -10.00 5.71 0.99
N ASP A 20 -9.85 6.06 -0.28
CA ASP A 20 -10.32 7.34 -0.80
C ASP A 20 -11.77 7.24 -1.31
N GLU A 21 -12.39 8.38 -1.55
CA GLU A 21 -13.72 8.46 -2.18
C GLU A 21 -13.68 7.96 -3.63
N GLN A 22 -12.54 8.14 -4.30
CA GLN A 22 -12.30 7.66 -5.66
C GLN A 22 -11.34 6.46 -5.62
N PRO A 23 -11.71 5.30 -6.17
CA PRO A 23 -10.80 4.16 -6.24
C PRO A 23 -9.61 4.50 -7.13
N VAL A 24 -8.45 3.89 -6.85
CA VAL A 24 -7.30 4.00 -7.74
C VAL A 24 -7.47 3.01 -8.90
N VAL A 25 -7.28 3.49 -10.14
CA VAL A 25 -7.40 2.66 -11.34
C VAL A 25 -6.01 2.23 -11.79
N ILE A 26 -5.76 0.92 -11.81
CA ILE A 26 -4.47 0.33 -12.22
C ILE A 26 -4.78 -0.85 -13.13
N ASP A 27 -4.13 -0.88 -14.30
CA ASP A 27 -4.31 -1.91 -15.33
C ASP A 27 -5.79 -2.11 -15.74
N GLY A 28 -6.53 -1.00 -15.84
CA GLY A 28 -7.95 -0.98 -16.21
C GLY A 28 -8.89 -1.50 -15.12
N LYS A 29 -8.40 -1.77 -13.91
CA LYS A 29 -9.20 -2.21 -12.76
C LYS A 29 -9.22 -1.18 -11.64
N GLU A 30 -10.36 -1.05 -10.98
CA GLU A 30 -10.51 -0.24 -9.78
C GLU A 30 -10.05 -1.00 -8.52
N TRP A 31 -9.28 -0.31 -7.68
CA TRP A 31 -8.75 -0.81 -6.42
C TRP A 31 -9.13 0.13 -5.28
N LYS A 32 -9.66 -0.42 -4.19
CA LYS A 32 -10.11 0.38 -3.03
C LYS A 32 -8.96 1.12 -2.34
N THR A 33 -7.78 0.51 -2.29
CA THR A 33 -6.56 1.10 -1.75
C THR A 33 -5.36 0.58 -2.55
N THR A 34 -4.20 1.26 -2.45
CA THR A 34 -2.96 0.74 -3.03
C THR A 34 -2.52 -0.57 -2.37
N GLU A 35 -2.86 -0.78 -1.09
CA GLU A 35 -2.67 -2.07 -0.41
C GLU A 35 -3.46 -3.22 -1.07
N HIS A 36 -4.66 -2.99 -1.61
CA HIS A 36 -5.37 -4.04 -2.35
C HIS A 36 -4.58 -4.48 -3.59
N TYR A 37 -4.08 -3.52 -4.38
CA TYR A 37 -3.25 -3.81 -5.54
C TYR A 37 -1.97 -4.55 -5.12
N PHE A 38 -1.25 -4.02 -4.13
CA PHE A 38 0.00 -4.60 -3.65
C PHE A 38 -0.17 -6.04 -3.18
N GLN A 39 -1.21 -6.34 -2.40
CA GLN A 39 -1.47 -7.69 -1.91
C GLN A 39 -1.94 -8.63 -3.03
N ALA A 40 -2.75 -8.15 -3.98
CA ALA A 40 -3.20 -8.94 -5.13
C ALA A 40 -2.03 -9.29 -6.07
N SER A 41 -1.11 -8.35 -6.31
CA SER A 41 0.06 -8.52 -7.19
C SER A 41 1.03 -9.62 -6.75
N LYS A 42 0.90 -10.12 -5.52
CA LYS A 42 1.58 -11.36 -5.07
C LYS A 42 1.14 -12.59 -5.86
N TYR A 43 0.00 -12.52 -6.54
CA TYR A 43 -0.60 -13.59 -7.33
C TYR A 43 -0.69 -13.21 -8.80
N ALA A 44 0.27 -12.44 -9.34
CA ALA A 44 0.25 -11.98 -10.74
C ALA A 44 0.06 -13.10 -11.78
N HIS A 45 0.39 -14.35 -11.45
CA HIS A 45 0.19 -15.53 -12.29
C HIS A 45 -1.17 -16.24 -12.10
N ASP A 46 -1.99 -15.80 -11.13
CA ASP A 46 -3.29 -16.36 -10.75
C ASP A 46 -4.34 -15.23 -10.75
N PRO A 47 -4.94 -14.92 -11.93
CA PRO A 47 -5.92 -13.84 -12.06
C PRO A 47 -7.18 -14.03 -11.21
N VAL A 48 -7.56 -15.28 -10.93
CA VAL A 48 -8.73 -15.60 -10.09
C VAL A 48 -8.47 -15.14 -8.66
N ARG A 49 -7.30 -15.47 -8.11
CA ARG A 49 -6.93 -15.05 -6.76
C ARG A 49 -6.66 -13.56 -6.65
N MET A 50 -6.08 -12.94 -7.69
CA MET A 50 -5.98 -11.47 -7.74
C MET A 50 -7.35 -10.81 -7.60
N GLU A 51 -8.36 -11.33 -8.31
CA GLU A 51 -9.72 -10.82 -8.25
C GLU A 51 -10.34 -11.05 -6.86
N GLN A 52 -10.12 -12.22 -6.25
CA GLN A 52 -10.56 -12.47 -4.87
C GLN A 52 -9.99 -11.44 -3.88
N VAL A 53 -8.68 -11.14 -3.97
CA VAL A 53 -8.04 -10.15 -3.10
C VAL A 53 -8.59 -8.75 -3.37
N ARG A 54 -8.81 -8.38 -4.64
CA ARG A 54 -9.37 -7.08 -5.03
C ARG A 54 -10.75 -6.83 -4.43
N GLN A 55 -11.57 -7.87 -4.30
CA GLN A 55 -12.94 -7.78 -3.79
C GLN A 55 -13.06 -7.74 -2.26
N LEU A 56 -11.97 -8.00 -1.51
CA LEU A 56 -11.98 -7.94 -0.05
C LEU A 56 -12.42 -6.55 0.45
N LYS A 57 -13.00 -6.49 1.65
CA LYS A 57 -13.69 -5.29 2.11
C LYS A 57 -12.75 -4.22 2.61
N SER A 58 -11.57 -4.61 3.10
CA SER A 58 -10.61 -3.69 3.70
C SER A 58 -9.17 -4.07 3.39
N PRO A 59 -8.23 -3.10 3.41
CA PRO A 59 -6.79 -3.40 3.27
C PRO A 59 -6.28 -4.34 4.37
N ARG A 60 -6.93 -4.35 5.54
CA ARG A 60 -6.60 -5.27 6.62
C ARG A 60 -6.98 -6.71 6.29
N GLU A 61 -8.10 -6.90 5.60
CA GLU A 61 -8.50 -8.22 5.09
C GLU A 61 -7.55 -8.71 4.01
N THR A 62 -7.10 -7.87 3.08
CA THR A 62 -6.11 -8.29 2.06
C THR A 62 -4.80 -8.73 2.72
N PHE A 63 -4.33 -7.95 3.70
CA PHE A 63 -3.15 -8.25 4.50
C PHE A 63 -3.27 -9.57 5.28
N ALA A 64 -4.44 -9.85 5.85
CA ALA A 64 -4.71 -11.10 6.56
C ALA A 64 -4.81 -12.29 5.60
N TYR A 65 -5.58 -12.14 4.51
CA TYR A 65 -5.82 -13.16 3.50
C TYR A 65 -4.52 -13.73 2.95
N VAL A 66 -3.58 -12.86 2.56
CA VAL A 66 -2.31 -13.32 1.97
C VAL A 66 -1.46 -14.13 2.95
N ARG A 67 -1.64 -13.97 4.26
CA ARG A 67 -0.82 -14.60 5.31
C ARG A 67 -1.30 -15.98 5.71
N VAL A 68 -2.53 -16.35 5.36
CA VAL A 68 -3.02 -17.74 5.50
C VAL A 68 -2.06 -18.68 4.77
N ALA A 69 -1.74 -19.83 5.38
CA ALA A 69 -0.67 -20.71 4.93
C ALA A 69 -0.74 -21.05 3.42
N ASP A 70 -1.90 -21.51 2.95
CA ASP A 70 -2.12 -21.88 1.54
C ASP A 70 -2.00 -20.67 0.60
N ASN A 71 -2.48 -19.50 1.04
CA ASN A 71 -2.34 -18.26 0.28
C ASN A 71 -0.89 -17.78 0.24
N LYS A 72 -0.15 -17.93 1.34
CA LYS A 72 1.27 -17.59 1.38
C LYS A 72 2.09 -18.48 0.45
N ALA A 73 1.76 -19.78 0.39
CA ALA A 73 2.43 -20.74 -0.49
C ALA A 73 2.19 -20.48 -1.98
N ALA A 74 1.03 -19.91 -2.33
CA ALA A 74 0.67 -19.60 -3.71
C ALA A 74 1.24 -18.28 -4.27
N ARG A 75 2.04 -17.54 -3.50
CA ARG A 75 2.61 -16.27 -3.97
C ARG A 75 3.69 -16.52 -5.02
N ARG A 76 3.86 -15.56 -5.93
CA ARG A 76 4.98 -15.52 -6.88
C ARG A 76 6.33 -15.59 -6.13
N GLN A 77 7.27 -16.34 -6.69
CA GLN A 77 8.56 -16.65 -6.03
C GLN A 77 9.52 -15.44 -6.00
N ASP A 78 9.45 -14.58 -7.01
CA ASP A 78 10.23 -13.35 -7.18
C ASP A 78 9.66 -12.15 -6.38
N TRP A 79 8.76 -12.38 -5.43
CA TRP A 79 8.08 -11.30 -4.71
C TRP A 79 9.03 -10.32 -4.02
N GLN A 80 10.16 -10.80 -3.50
CA GLN A 80 11.12 -9.92 -2.82
C GLN A 80 11.80 -8.95 -3.78
N ASP A 81 11.96 -9.33 -5.05
CA ASP A 81 12.63 -8.54 -6.06
C ASP A 81 11.70 -7.46 -6.64
N VAL A 82 10.40 -7.74 -6.72
CA VAL A 82 9.42 -6.87 -7.40
C VAL A 82 8.57 -6.00 -6.48
N LYS A 83 8.54 -6.26 -5.17
CA LYS A 83 7.63 -5.57 -4.23
C LYS A 83 7.81 -4.05 -4.23
N ASP A 84 9.03 -3.56 -4.36
CA ASP A 84 9.33 -2.12 -4.39
C ASP A 84 8.68 -1.45 -5.60
N ASP A 85 8.86 -2.05 -6.79
CA ASP A 85 8.28 -1.54 -8.03
C ASP A 85 6.74 -1.61 -8.03
N VAL A 86 6.18 -2.71 -7.51
CA VAL A 86 4.72 -2.86 -7.39
C VAL A 86 4.13 -1.78 -6.47
N MET A 87 4.76 -1.51 -5.33
CA MET A 87 4.29 -0.48 -4.41
C MET A 87 4.43 0.92 -5.03
N LEU A 88 5.59 1.23 -5.61
CA LEU A 88 5.85 2.50 -6.27
C LEU A 88 4.86 2.76 -7.41
N HIS A 89 4.55 1.74 -8.21
CA HIS A 89 3.55 1.81 -9.26
C HIS A 89 2.17 2.18 -8.68
N ALA A 90 1.72 1.48 -7.63
CA ALA A 90 0.43 1.77 -7.01
C ALA A 90 0.36 3.18 -6.41
N ILE A 91 1.42 3.62 -5.73
CA ILE A 91 1.51 4.97 -5.13
C ILE A 91 1.49 6.05 -6.22
N ARG A 92 2.22 5.86 -7.32
CA ARG A 92 2.20 6.78 -8.47
C ARG A 92 0.80 6.91 -9.06
N HIS A 93 0.06 5.81 -9.19
CA HIS A 93 -1.33 5.87 -9.66
C HIS A 93 -2.22 6.63 -8.67
N LYS A 94 -2.13 6.32 -7.36
CA LYS A 94 -2.89 7.00 -6.30
C LYS A 94 -2.72 8.53 -6.35
N PHE A 95 -1.47 8.99 -6.40
CA PHE A 95 -1.19 10.43 -6.36
C PHE A 95 -1.30 11.11 -7.74
N SER A 96 -1.22 10.40 -8.86
CA SER A 96 -1.39 11.01 -10.19
C SER A 96 -2.86 11.16 -10.59
N GLN A 97 -3.74 10.30 -10.08
CA GLN A 97 -5.16 10.30 -10.44
C GLN A 97 -6.01 11.20 -9.53
N ASN A 98 -5.48 11.61 -8.38
CA ASN A 98 -6.21 12.39 -7.38
C ASN A 98 -5.48 13.70 -7.06
N GLU A 99 -5.98 14.81 -7.60
CA GLU A 99 -5.36 16.13 -7.44
C GLU A 99 -5.34 16.62 -5.98
N ARG A 100 -6.30 16.21 -5.15
CA ARG A 100 -6.31 16.52 -3.70
C ARG A 100 -5.12 15.86 -3.01
N LEU A 101 -4.91 14.56 -3.24
CA LEU A 101 -3.79 13.83 -2.66
C LEU A 101 -2.44 14.31 -3.22
N LYS A 102 -2.37 14.59 -4.52
CA LYS A 102 -1.17 15.17 -5.15
C LYS A 102 -0.77 16.48 -4.51
N THR A 103 -1.73 17.38 -4.33
CA THR A 103 -1.51 18.68 -3.69
C THR A 103 -1.06 18.51 -2.25
N LEU A 104 -1.68 17.60 -1.51
CA LEU A 104 -1.25 17.26 -0.14
C LEU A 104 0.22 16.80 -0.14
N LEU A 105 0.58 15.86 -1.00
CA LEU A 105 1.95 15.33 -1.08
C LEU A 105 2.96 16.42 -1.39
N LEU A 106 2.69 17.30 -2.37
CA LEU A 106 3.60 18.40 -2.72
C LEU A 106 3.77 19.41 -1.57
N LYS A 107 2.73 19.64 -0.78
CA LYS A 107 2.78 20.53 0.40
C LYS A 107 3.63 19.99 1.56
N THR A 108 4.04 18.73 1.52
CA THR A 108 4.89 18.18 2.59
C THR A 108 6.35 18.59 2.40
N PHE A 109 6.79 18.88 1.17
CA PHE A 109 8.15 19.30 0.86
C PHE A 109 8.53 20.59 1.61
N PRO A 110 9.76 20.70 2.17
CA PRO A 110 10.87 19.73 2.12
C PRO A 110 10.90 18.73 3.28
N ARG A 111 9.82 18.58 4.04
CA ARG A 111 9.81 17.73 5.24
C ARG A 111 9.83 16.25 4.84
N PRO A 112 10.72 15.42 5.42
CA PRO A 112 10.70 13.99 5.16
C PRO A 112 9.41 13.36 5.70
N LEU A 113 8.86 12.43 4.95
CA LEU A 113 7.70 11.63 5.32
C LEU A 113 8.16 10.34 5.99
N VAL A 114 7.57 10.03 7.15
CA VAL A 114 7.92 8.84 7.92
C VAL A 114 6.62 8.13 8.31
N GLU A 115 6.43 6.92 7.79
CA GLU A 115 5.36 6.06 8.28
C GLU A 115 5.79 5.50 9.64
N HIS A 116 5.15 5.97 10.71
CA HIS A 116 5.65 5.76 12.08
C HIS A 116 4.92 4.64 12.80
N THR A 117 5.51 3.45 12.85
CA THR A 117 4.91 2.29 13.53
C THR A 117 5.93 1.22 13.89
N ASP A 118 5.72 0.59 15.04
CA ASP A 118 6.40 -0.63 15.51
C ASP A 118 6.01 -1.92 14.74
N LYS A 119 5.04 -1.86 13.82
CA LYS A 119 4.47 -3.05 13.16
C LYS A 119 5.15 -3.41 11.84
N ASP A 120 5.92 -2.51 11.25
CA ASP A 120 6.56 -2.72 9.96
C ASP A 120 7.93 -2.02 9.94
N SER A 121 9.01 -2.78 9.76
CA SER A 121 10.38 -2.27 9.68
C SER A 121 10.88 -2.15 8.24
N TYR A 122 10.08 -2.53 7.24
CA TYR A 122 10.44 -2.41 5.83
C TYR A 122 9.82 -1.17 5.21
N TRP A 123 8.49 -1.07 5.25
CA TRP A 123 7.78 0.07 4.66
C TRP A 123 7.78 1.30 5.58
N ALA A 124 7.77 1.06 6.89
CA ALA A 124 7.80 2.07 7.94
C ALA A 124 9.15 2.10 8.66
N ASP A 125 9.24 2.95 9.69
CA ASP A 125 10.45 3.22 10.47
C ASP A 125 10.68 2.28 11.66
N GLY A 126 9.81 1.28 11.87
CA GLY A 126 9.91 0.35 12.99
C GLY A 126 9.61 0.95 14.37
N GLY A 127 9.14 2.20 14.44
CA GLY A 127 8.76 2.89 15.68
C GLY A 127 9.94 3.46 16.48
N ASP A 128 11.14 2.92 16.29
CA ASP A 128 12.39 3.41 16.89
C ASP A 128 13.31 4.11 15.86
N GLY A 129 12.87 4.19 14.59
CA GLY A 129 13.63 4.80 13.50
C GLY A 129 14.64 3.86 12.84
N THR A 130 14.71 2.57 13.22
CA THR A 130 15.64 1.59 12.63
C THR A 130 15.10 0.93 11.36
N GLY A 131 13.80 1.08 11.09
CA GLY A 131 13.15 0.60 9.88
C GLY A 131 13.62 1.34 8.62
N LYS A 132 13.37 0.72 7.46
CA LYS A 132 13.87 1.25 6.18
C LYS A 132 13.06 2.43 5.64
N ASN A 133 11.83 2.64 6.14
CA ASN A 133 10.91 3.71 5.72
C ASN A 133 10.86 3.86 4.18
N LYS A 134 10.55 2.74 3.51
CA LYS A 134 10.60 2.61 2.04
C LYS A 134 9.29 2.98 1.32
N LEU A 135 8.22 3.26 2.07
CA LEU A 135 6.93 3.71 1.51
C LEU A 135 7.05 5.12 0.93
#